data_AF-A0A093XAK8-F1
#
_entry.id   AF-A0A093XAK8-F1
#
_cell.length_a   1.000
_cell.length_b   1.000
_cell.length_c   1.000
_cell.angle_alpha   90.00
_cell.angle_beta   90.00
_cell.angle_gamma   90.00
#
_symmetry.space_group_name_H-M   'P 1'
#
loop_
_entity.id
_entity.type
_entity.pdbx_description
1 polymer ?
#
loop_
_entity_poly.entity_id
_entity_poly.type
_entity_poly.pdbx_seq_one_letter_code
_entity_poly.pdbx_strand_id
1 'polypeptide(L)'
;MKPTQSLFRRLRRLALTTKQANKGFYKGTGSGSTGRHTKHGGYVIEWEKVRTYVVPEGLSQFTLTPFVTRNMKPTRGRFEGDPKGALSGEAYLARWKSENGED
;
A
#
# COMPACT_ATOMS: atom_id res chain seq x y z
N MET A 1 -12.87 -35.75 -12.73
CA MET A 1 -14.30 -35.40 -12.94
C MET A 1 -14.37 -34.27 -13.96
N LYS A 2 -15.07 -34.43 -15.10
CA LYS A 2 -15.23 -33.36 -16.11
C LYS A 2 -16.58 -32.64 -15.87
N PRO A 3 -16.66 -31.29 -15.98
CA PRO A 3 -17.92 -30.58 -15.79
C PRO A 3 -18.96 -30.96 -16.86
N THR A 4 -20.25 -30.83 -16.52
CA THR A 4 -21.36 -31.01 -17.48
C THR A 4 -21.32 -29.96 -18.59
N GLN A 5 -21.86 -30.29 -19.77
CA GLN A 5 -21.84 -29.42 -20.97
C GLN A 5 -22.38 -27.99 -20.72
N SER A 6 -23.50 -27.87 -20.00
CA SER A 6 -24.10 -26.57 -19.65
C SER A 6 -23.22 -25.73 -18.74
N LEU A 7 -22.55 -26.35 -17.76
CA LEU A 7 -21.58 -25.71 -16.89
C LEU A 7 -20.31 -25.32 -17.65
N PHE A 8 -19.85 -26.17 -18.57
CA PHE A 8 -18.69 -25.91 -19.43
C PHE A 8 -18.87 -24.65 -20.28
N ARG A 9 -20.09 -24.40 -20.79
CA ARG A 9 -20.41 -23.18 -21.56
C ARG A 9 -20.31 -21.90 -20.74
N ARG A 10 -20.67 -21.93 -19.45
CA ARG A 10 -20.52 -20.76 -18.54
C ARG A 10 -19.06 -20.54 -18.14
N LEU A 11 -18.33 -21.61 -17.83
CA LEU A 11 -16.92 -21.54 -17.43
C LEU A 11 -16.02 -20.93 -18.51
N ARG A 12 -16.32 -21.16 -19.80
CA ARG A 12 -15.59 -20.56 -20.94
C ARG A 12 -15.65 -19.02 -21.00
N ARG A 13 -16.63 -18.39 -20.35
CA ARG A 13 -16.80 -16.93 -20.33
C ARG A 13 -16.11 -16.27 -19.14
N LEU A 14 -15.59 -17.05 -18.19
CA LEU A 14 -14.86 -16.50 -17.05
C LEU A 14 -13.47 -16.06 -17.50
N ALA A 15 -12.93 -15.02 -16.84
CA ALA A 15 -11.56 -14.58 -17.07
C ALA A 15 -10.57 -15.71 -16.72
N LEU A 16 -9.62 -15.96 -17.61
CA LEU A 16 -8.60 -16.98 -17.40
C LEU A 16 -7.71 -16.65 -16.19
N THR A 17 -7.42 -17.65 -15.37
CA THR A 17 -6.44 -17.61 -14.28
C THR A 17 -5.13 -18.29 -14.70
N THR A 18 -4.11 -18.17 -13.87
CA THR A 18 -2.80 -18.80 -14.09
C THR A 18 -2.84 -20.33 -14.16
N LYS A 19 -3.94 -20.98 -13.76
CA LYS A 19 -4.08 -22.43 -13.64
C LYS A 19 -5.04 -23.06 -14.66
N GLN A 20 -5.59 -22.26 -15.57
CA GLN A 20 -6.67 -22.70 -16.47
C GLN A 20 -6.21 -23.01 -17.89
N ALA A 21 -4.96 -22.68 -18.25
CA ALA A 21 -4.38 -22.91 -19.57
C ALA A 21 -3.08 -23.73 -19.48
N ASN A 22 -2.63 -24.26 -20.62
CA ASN A 22 -1.42 -25.06 -20.74
C ASN A 22 -0.17 -24.16 -20.99
N LYS A 23 0.95 -24.78 -21.36
CA LYS A 23 2.20 -24.11 -21.75
C LYS A 23 1.96 -22.97 -22.77
N GLY A 24 2.66 -21.86 -22.58
CA GLY A 24 2.58 -20.67 -23.45
C GLY A 24 1.63 -19.58 -22.95
N PHE A 25 0.75 -19.86 -21.99
CA PHE A 25 -0.07 -18.84 -21.33
C PHE A 25 0.58 -18.38 -20.02
N TYR A 26 1.00 -17.11 -19.97
CA TYR A 26 1.49 -16.46 -18.76
C TYR A 26 0.53 -15.33 -18.35
N LYS A 27 0.20 -15.27 -17.05
CA LYS A 27 -0.59 -14.20 -16.46
C LYS A 27 0.06 -13.74 -15.16
N GLY A 28 0.37 -12.45 -15.06
CA GLY A 28 0.95 -11.85 -13.86
C GLY A 28 -0.05 -11.73 -12.70
N THR A 29 0.47 -11.52 -11.50
CA THR A 29 -0.30 -11.38 -10.24
C THR A 29 -0.22 -9.97 -9.63
N GLY A 30 0.27 -8.98 -10.38
CA GLY A 30 0.39 -7.59 -9.89
C GLY A 30 1.60 -7.35 -8.97
N SER A 31 2.63 -8.19 -9.03
CA SER A 31 3.84 -8.01 -8.20
C SER A 31 4.75 -6.85 -8.64
N GLY A 32 4.44 -6.16 -9.75
CA GLY A 32 5.28 -5.10 -10.33
C GLY A 32 6.52 -5.66 -11.04
N SER A 33 7.20 -4.81 -11.83
CA SER A 33 8.48 -5.17 -12.45
C SER A 33 9.63 -4.87 -11.49
N THR A 34 10.52 -5.83 -11.28
CA THR A 34 11.71 -5.67 -10.42
C THR A 34 13.02 -5.57 -11.21
N GLY A 35 12.92 -5.49 -12.53
CA GLY A 35 14.06 -5.46 -13.43
C GLY A 35 13.65 -5.72 -14.88
N ARG A 36 14.49 -6.49 -15.61
CA ARG A 36 14.30 -6.74 -17.04
C ARG A 36 14.68 -8.15 -17.47
N HIS A 37 14.01 -8.65 -18.50
CA HIS A 37 14.41 -9.89 -19.19
C HIS A 37 15.68 -9.67 -20.02
N THR A 38 16.46 -10.72 -20.20
CA THR A 38 17.63 -10.75 -21.07
C THR A 38 17.28 -11.38 -22.43
N LYS A 39 18.14 -11.16 -23.43
CA LYS A 39 18.01 -11.75 -24.77
C LYS A 39 17.87 -13.28 -24.74
N HIS A 40 18.48 -13.94 -23.76
CA HIS A 40 18.55 -15.40 -23.65
C HIS A 40 17.59 -15.99 -22.61
N GLY A 41 16.54 -15.24 -22.22
CA GLY A 41 15.49 -15.75 -21.33
C GLY A 41 15.78 -15.66 -19.82
N GLY A 42 16.97 -15.21 -19.42
CA GLY A 42 17.29 -14.86 -18.03
C GLY A 42 16.62 -13.55 -17.59
N TYR A 43 16.77 -13.19 -16.31
CA TYR A 43 16.23 -11.96 -15.72
C TYR A 43 17.32 -11.25 -14.90
N VAL A 44 17.44 -9.93 -15.05
CA VAL A 44 18.37 -9.08 -14.29
C VAL A 44 17.55 -8.18 -13.36
N ILE A 45 17.88 -8.20 -12.08
CA ILE A 45 17.24 -7.37 -11.05
C ILE A 45 17.83 -5.96 -11.11
N GLU A 46 16.96 -4.95 -11.09
CA GLU A 46 17.32 -3.54 -11.00
C GLU A 46 16.95 -3.07 -9.59
N TRP A 47 17.94 -2.92 -8.71
CA TRP A 47 17.72 -2.67 -7.28
C TRP A 47 16.96 -1.38 -6.98
N GLU A 48 17.04 -0.38 -7.86
CA GLU A 48 16.24 0.86 -7.78
C GLU A 48 14.71 0.62 -7.86
N LYS A 49 14.28 -0.50 -8.48
CA LYS A 49 12.86 -0.87 -8.62
C LYS A 49 12.39 -1.82 -7.51
N VAL A 50 13.32 -2.32 -6.69
CA VAL A 50 13.01 -3.25 -5.61
C VAL A 50 12.45 -2.47 -4.43
N ARG A 51 11.22 -2.80 -4.03
CA ARG A 51 10.55 -2.20 -2.88
C ARG A 51 11.23 -2.66 -1.59
N THR A 52 11.56 -1.71 -0.71
CA THR A 52 12.03 -1.97 0.65
C THR A 52 11.00 -1.47 1.66
N TYR A 53 11.02 -2.06 2.86
CA TYR A 53 10.18 -1.64 3.98
C TYR A 53 11.10 -1.12 5.07
N VAL A 54 11.17 0.20 5.23
CA VAL A 54 12.06 0.86 6.19
C VAL A 54 11.45 0.78 7.58
N VAL A 55 12.14 0.09 8.49
CA VAL A 55 11.76 -0.02 9.90
C VAL A 55 12.44 1.10 10.68
N PRO A 56 11.71 1.93 11.44
CA PRO A 56 12.32 2.97 12.27
C PRO A 56 13.27 2.39 13.33
N GLU A 57 14.32 3.13 13.66
CA GLU A 57 15.23 2.78 14.75
C GLU A 57 14.52 2.87 16.10
N GLY A 58 14.90 1.99 17.05
CA GLY A 58 14.35 2.01 18.41
C GLY A 58 12.90 1.55 18.54
N LEU A 59 12.29 0.96 17.49
CA LEU A 59 10.88 0.56 17.50
C LEU A 59 10.54 -0.42 18.63
N SER A 60 11.46 -1.31 19.00
CA SER A 60 11.29 -2.27 20.10
C SER A 60 11.22 -1.62 21.49
N GLN A 61 11.76 -0.41 21.65
CA GLN A 61 11.78 0.34 22.90
C GLN A 61 10.66 1.38 22.97
N PHE A 62 9.91 1.54 21.88
CA PHE A 62 8.88 2.55 21.78
C PHE A 62 7.66 2.20 22.64
N THR A 63 7.09 3.19 23.31
CA THR A 63 6.04 3.00 24.31
C THR A 63 4.63 3.01 23.71
N LEU A 64 4.45 3.55 22.50
CA LEU A 64 3.14 3.57 21.86
C LEU A 64 2.74 2.17 21.38
N THR A 65 1.52 1.77 21.74
CA THR A 65 0.94 0.47 21.37
C THR A 65 -0.23 0.68 20.42
N PRO A 66 -0.69 -0.36 19.69
CA PRO A 66 -1.86 -0.24 18.81
C PRO A 66 -3.19 -0.02 19.56
N PHE A 67 -3.18 0.01 20.89
CA PHE A 67 -4.38 0.16 21.71
C PHE A 67 -4.26 1.38 22.64
N VAL A 68 -5.42 2.00 22.91
CA VAL A 68 -5.57 3.09 23.89
C VAL A 68 -6.50 2.62 24.99
N THR A 69 -6.29 3.10 26.21
CA THR A 69 -7.18 2.81 27.34
C THR A 69 -8.60 3.30 27.08
N ARG A 70 -9.61 2.50 27.46
CA ARG A 70 -11.03 2.89 27.37
C ARG A 70 -11.41 4.04 28.31
N ASN A 71 -10.58 4.32 29.31
CA ASN A 71 -10.79 5.44 30.24
C ASN A 71 -10.62 6.80 29.54
N MET A 72 -9.88 6.84 28.43
CA MET A 72 -9.69 8.05 27.64
C MET A 72 -10.80 8.18 26.61
N LYS A 73 -11.58 9.27 26.69
CA LYS A 73 -12.63 9.57 25.70
C LYS A 73 -11.99 10.02 24.38
N PRO A 74 -12.45 9.54 23.22
CA PRO A 74 -11.96 10.02 21.93
C PRO A 74 -12.17 11.52 21.76
N THR A 75 -11.10 12.24 21.43
CA THR A 75 -11.12 13.68 21.15
C THR A 75 -11.22 13.95 19.65
N ARG A 76 -11.96 15.01 19.27
CA ARG A 76 -12.01 15.51 17.88
C ARG A 76 -11.29 16.84 17.79
N GLY A 77 -10.54 17.05 16.71
CA GLY A 77 -9.95 18.36 16.41
C GLY A 77 -11.05 19.40 16.24
N ARG A 78 -10.89 20.57 16.86
CA ARG A 78 -11.77 21.72 16.72
C ARG A 78 -11.03 22.81 15.96
N PHE A 79 -11.65 23.31 14.90
CA PHE A 79 -11.12 24.37 14.04
C PHE A 79 -12.19 25.44 13.86
N GLU A 80 -12.56 26.07 14.98
CA GLU A 80 -13.63 27.06 14.99
C GLU A 80 -13.20 28.30 14.20
N GLY A 81 -14.05 28.75 13.27
CA GLY A 81 -13.79 29.96 12.46
C GLY A 81 -12.82 29.79 11.29
N ASP A 82 -12.23 28.61 11.09
CA ASP A 82 -11.35 28.35 9.94
C ASP A 82 -11.99 27.32 8.96
N PRO A 83 -12.45 27.76 7.78
CA PRO A 83 -12.99 26.87 6.76
C PRO A 83 -12.00 25.81 6.28
N LYS A 84 -10.69 26.07 6.37
CA LYS A 84 -9.61 25.16 5.95
C LYS A 84 -9.24 24.17 7.05
N GLY A 85 -9.64 24.43 8.29
CA GLY A 85 -9.52 23.53 9.43
C GLY A 85 -8.11 22.96 9.62
N ALA A 86 -8.00 21.63 9.71
CA ALA A 86 -6.74 20.92 9.88
C ALA A 86 -5.70 21.15 8.76
N LEU A 87 -6.14 21.64 7.60
CA LEU A 87 -5.28 21.88 6.43
C LEU A 87 -4.92 23.37 6.26
N SER A 88 -5.19 24.20 7.26
CA SER A 88 -4.89 25.63 7.22
C SER A 88 -3.38 25.89 7.33
N GLY A 89 -2.79 26.41 6.24
CA GLY A 89 -1.38 26.77 6.21
C GLY A 89 -1.01 27.94 7.14
N GLU A 90 -1.93 28.88 7.36
CA GLU A 90 -1.73 30.00 8.29
C GLU A 90 -1.62 29.50 9.74
N ALA A 91 -2.52 28.60 10.16
CA ALA A 91 -2.48 27.99 11.47
C ALA A 91 -1.21 27.15 11.68
N TYR A 92 -0.78 26.41 10.65
CA TYR A 92 0.49 25.68 10.68
C TYR A 92 1.69 26.62 10.84
N LEU A 93 1.77 27.68 10.03
CA LEU A 93 2.90 28.62 10.06
C LEU A 93 2.96 29.37 11.40
N ALA A 94 1.82 29.78 11.94
CA ALA A 94 1.76 30.42 13.25
C ALA A 94 2.27 29.49 14.36
N ARG A 95 1.83 28.22 14.36
CA ARG A 95 2.28 27.20 15.31
C ARG A 95 3.79 26.92 15.18
N TRP A 96 4.30 26.79 13.96
CA TRP A 96 5.72 26.58 13.72
C TRP A 96 6.55 27.75 14.26
N LYS A 97 6.16 29.00 13.98
CA LYS A 97 6.86 30.19 14.51
C LYS A 97 6.90 30.24 16.03
N SER A 98 5.84 29.77 16.71
CA SER A 98 5.80 29.73 18.17
C SER A 98 6.58 28.58 18.79
N GLU A 99 6.65 27.43 18.13
CA GLU A 99 7.27 26.22 18.68
C GLU A 99 8.75 26.11 18.29
N ASN A 100 9.09 26.35 17.02
CA ASN A 100 10.38 26.02 16.41
C ASN A 100 10.89 27.10 15.43
N GLY A 101 10.67 28.39 15.72
CA GLY A 101 10.94 29.49 14.77
C GLY A 101 12.41 29.78 14.39
N GLU A 102 13.37 28.99 14.88
CA GLU A 102 14.81 29.18 14.66
C GLU A 102 15.46 28.10 13.76
N ASP A 103 14.67 27.21 13.17
CA ASP A 103 15.16 26.16 12.24
C ASP A 103 15.69 26.71 10.89
#